data_AF-A0A9D7C1B5-F1
#
_entry.id   AF-A0A9D7C1B5-F1
#
_cell.length_a   1.000
_cell.length_b   1.000
_cell.length_c   1.000
_cell.angle_alpha   90.00
_cell.angle_beta   90.00
_cell.angle_gamma   90.00
#
_symmetry.space_group_name_H-M   'P 1'
#
loop_
_entity.id
_entity.type
_entity.pdbx_description
1 polymer ?
#
loop_
_entity_poly.entity_id
_entity_poly.type
_entity_poly.pdbx_seq_one_letter_code
_entity_poly.pdbx_strand_id
1 'polypeptide(L)'
;MISARNYNRMSDWIDNCQSKGKLSFSLIEIKAAFKEDTDISIKFGLSRLVQKQKIVSVFKGYYVIVPPQYASKGILPAAMFIDGLMKSLDRKYYVALLNAAALHGASHQQPQEYFIVTSYPVLRTTNRKGLKINYISTRQLPHDTLTEKRKTETGYINISNPLLTAIDLISYEKKIGGLNRAATVINDLTDAIKRNDINEATIKYATASSLQRLGFILEEILDKKELAERLFSVSKKSGVKFYLIPLKASGEKNKNLINDKWKLMVNTEIEID
;
A
#
# COMPACT_ATOMS: atom_id res chain seq x y z
N MET A 1 40.27 13.15 14.53
CA MET A 1 40.12 12.03 15.49
C MET A 1 38.68 11.80 15.97
N ILE A 2 37.95 12.84 16.41
CA ILE A 2 36.57 12.70 16.96
C ILE A 2 35.57 12.08 15.96
N SER A 3 35.64 12.47 14.68
CA SER A 3 34.77 11.94 13.61
C SER A 3 34.93 10.43 13.36
N ALA A 4 36.16 9.88 13.46
CA ALA A 4 36.41 8.45 13.25
C ALA A 4 35.91 7.60 14.43
N ARG A 5 36.08 8.10 15.67
CA ARG A 5 35.60 7.44 16.89
C ARG A 5 34.07 7.38 16.94
N ASN A 6 33.39 8.46 16.58
CA ASN A 6 31.91 8.50 16.56
C ASN A 6 31.33 7.61 15.45
N TYR A 7 31.98 7.54 14.29
CA TYR A 7 31.59 6.60 13.24
C TYR A 7 31.67 5.14 13.69
N ASN A 8 32.77 4.72 14.33
CA ASN A 8 32.93 3.34 14.78
C ASN A 8 31.84 2.98 15.81
N ARG A 9 31.60 3.83 16.82
CA ARG A 9 30.53 3.60 17.81
C ARG A 9 29.15 3.46 17.16
N MET A 10 28.83 4.31 16.17
CA MET A 10 27.55 4.24 15.45
C MET A 10 27.45 3.01 14.55
N SER A 11 28.55 2.59 13.95
CA SER A 11 28.62 1.34 13.19
C SER A 11 28.34 0.15 14.11
N ASP A 12 29.01 0.06 15.25
CA ASP A 12 28.83 -1.04 16.21
C ASP A 12 27.39 -1.08 16.75
N TRP A 13 26.78 0.10 16.96
CA TRP A 13 25.38 0.20 17.36
C TRP A 13 24.43 -0.34 16.27
N ILE A 14 24.67 -0.03 15.00
CA ILE A 14 23.89 -0.56 13.87
C ILE A 14 24.05 -2.08 13.77
N ASP A 15 25.28 -2.59 13.91
CA ASP A 15 25.58 -4.01 13.85
C ASP A 15 24.88 -4.75 15.01
N ASN A 16 24.83 -4.15 16.21
CA ASN A 16 24.04 -4.64 17.34
C ASN A 16 22.52 -4.61 17.08
N CYS A 17 21.98 -3.54 16.48
CA CYS A 17 20.56 -3.50 16.08
C CYS A 17 20.24 -4.65 15.11
N GLN A 18 21.09 -4.86 14.11
CA GLN A 18 20.94 -5.93 13.13
C GLN A 18 20.97 -7.31 13.79
N SER A 19 21.88 -7.54 14.76
CA SER A 19 21.95 -8.82 15.51
C SER A 19 20.65 -9.16 16.26
N LYS A 20 19.84 -8.15 16.59
CA LYS A 20 18.55 -8.29 17.26
C LYS A 20 17.36 -8.34 16.28
N GLY A 21 17.63 -8.46 14.98
CA GLY A 21 16.61 -8.46 13.92
C GLY A 21 16.02 -7.07 13.63
N LYS A 22 16.55 -5.99 14.23
CA LYS A 22 16.10 -4.63 13.98
C LYS A 22 16.86 -4.04 12.80
N LEU A 23 16.17 -3.94 11.66
CA LEU A 23 16.77 -3.50 10.39
C LEU A 23 16.41 -2.06 9.99
N SER A 24 15.79 -1.29 10.88
CA SER A 24 15.53 0.14 10.65
C SER A 24 15.43 0.88 11.99
N PHE A 25 15.63 2.19 11.94
CA PHE A 25 15.57 3.06 13.11
C PHE A 25 15.23 4.50 12.73
N SER A 26 14.64 5.23 13.67
CA SER A 26 14.36 6.65 13.57
C SER A 26 15.51 7.50 14.11
N LEU A 27 15.51 8.78 13.73
CA LEU A 27 16.44 9.77 14.26
C LEU A 27 16.26 9.96 15.78
N ILE A 28 15.04 9.75 16.30
CA ILE A 28 14.74 9.82 17.73
C ILE A 28 15.50 8.71 18.47
N GLU A 29 15.46 7.49 17.94
CA GLU A 29 16.11 6.33 18.57
C GLU A 29 17.63 6.45 18.61
N ILE A 30 18.26 6.90 17.51
CA ILE A 30 19.71 7.07 17.51
C ILE A 30 20.14 8.24 18.41
N LYS A 31 19.37 9.34 18.46
CA LYS A 31 19.64 10.43 19.42
C LYS A 31 19.51 9.96 20.87
N ALA A 32 18.54 9.08 21.16
CA ALA A 32 18.38 8.48 22.48
C ALA A 32 19.51 7.51 22.84
N ALA A 33 20.14 6.85 21.86
CA ALA A 33 21.30 5.99 22.07
C ALA A 33 22.61 6.77 22.24
N PHE A 34 22.70 7.97 21.67
CA PHE A 34 23.89 8.83 21.68
C PHE A 34 23.61 10.20 22.33
N LYS A 35 23.00 10.21 23.52
CA LYS A 35 22.54 11.45 24.21
C LYS A 35 23.64 12.46 24.49
N GLU A 36 24.86 11.98 24.72
CA GLU A 36 26.04 12.81 25.00
C GLU A 36 26.62 13.46 23.73
N ASP A 37 26.26 12.97 22.54
CA ASP A 37 26.79 13.48 21.28
C ASP A 37 25.90 14.63 20.77
N THR A 38 26.52 15.66 20.20
CA THR A 38 25.78 16.77 19.60
C THR A 38 25.01 16.35 18.34
N ASP A 39 23.92 17.05 18.04
CA ASP A 39 23.12 16.86 16.81
C ASP A 39 23.97 16.90 15.53
N ILE A 40 24.99 17.76 15.50
CA ILE A 40 25.92 17.90 14.39
C ILE A 40 26.78 16.64 14.26
N SER A 41 27.34 16.15 15.36
CA SER A 41 28.13 14.91 15.41
C SER A 41 27.32 13.72 14.89
N ILE A 42 26.08 13.58 15.34
CA ILE A 42 25.17 12.50 14.92
C ILE A 42 24.90 12.57 13.40
N LYS A 43 24.61 13.76 12.88
CA LYS A 43 24.40 13.96 11.43
C LYS A 43 25.63 13.59 10.60
N PHE A 44 26.83 13.97 11.04
CA PHE A 44 28.07 13.58 10.35
C PHE A 44 28.29 12.06 10.37
N GLY A 45 28.04 11.40 11.51
CA GLY A 45 28.13 9.95 11.63
C GLY A 45 27.15 9.23 10.69
N LEU A 46 25.88 9.65 10.69
CA LEU A 46 24.85 9.14 9.77
C LEU A 46 25.22 9.36 8.30
N SER A 47 25.71 10.55 7.94
CA SER A 47 26.17 10.86 6.58
C SER A 47 27.28 9.90 6.13
N ARG A 48 28.25 9.63 7.00
CA ARG A 48 29.34 8.69 6.71
C ARG A 48 28.85 7.24 6.57
N LEU A 49 27.85 6.83 7.36
CA LEU A 49 27.23 5.50 7.24
C LEU A 49 26.44 5.36 5.92
N VAL A 50 25.76 6.41 5.48
CA VAL A 50 25.10 6.46 4.16
C VAL A 50 26.12 6.40 3.03
N GLN A 51 27.21 7.15 3.10
CA GLN A 51 28.30 7.12 2.09
C GLN A 51 28.91 5.72 1.96
N LYS A 52 29.10 5.03 3.10
CA LYS A 52 29.56 3.64 3.15
C LYS A 52 28.47 2.60 2.86
N GLN A 53 27.26 3.05 2.51
CA GLN A 53 26.12 2.21 2.15
C GLN A 53 25.67 1.21 3.24
N LYS A 54 26.05 1.42 4.50
CA LYS A 54 25.58 0.62 5.64
C LYS A 54 24.12 0.92 6.00
N ILE A 55 23.67 2.13 5.70
CA ILE A 55 22.29 2.57 5.91
C ILE A 55 21.77 3.38 4.72
N VAL A 56 20.45 3.45 4.59
CA VAL A 56 19.75 4.30 3.62
C VAL A 56 18.73 5.18 4.34
N SER A 57 18.74 6.49 4.06
CA SER A 57 17.66 7.38 4.48
C SER A 57 16.46 7.25 3.53
N VAL A 58 15.43 6.53 3.97
CA VAL A 58 14.20 6.26 3.19
C VAL A 58 13.14 7.33 3.41
N PHE A 59 13.16 7.99 4.57
CA PHE A 59 12.30 9.11 4.90
C PHE A 59 13.08 10.11 5.77
N LYS A 60 12.62 11.37 5.83
CA LYS A 60 13.29 12.38 6.67
C LYS A 60 13.29 11.91 8.13
N GLY A 61 14.47 11.65 8.67
CA GLY A 61 14.63 11.16 10.04
C GLY A 61 14.33 9.67 10.22
N TYR A 62 14.26 8.87 9.15
CA TYR A 62 14.11 7.43 9.24
C TYR A 62 15.12 6.72 8.32
N TYR A 63 15.80 5.72 8.89
CA TYR A 63 16.93 5.04 8.28
C TYR A 63 16.70 3.53 8.27
N VAL A 64 17.10 2.90 7.17
CA VAL A 64 17.08 1.45 6.99
C VAL A 64 18.51 0.96 7.00
N ILE A 65 18.78 -0.07 7.79
CA ILE A 65 20.06 -0.77 7.83
C ILE A 65 20.12 -1.69 6.62
N VAL A 66 21.27 -1.78 5.95
CA VAL A 66 21.48 -2.65 4.78
C VAL A 66 22.36 -3.83 5.20
N PRO A 67 21.77 -4.99 5.53
CA PRO A 67 22.51 -6.22 5.75
C PRO A 67 23.35 -6.63 4.53
N PRO A 68 24.40 -7.45 4.73
CA PRO A 68 25.18 -8.01 3.63
C PRO A 68 24.34 -8.69 2.55
N GLN A 69 23.26 -9.41 2.91
CA GLN A 69 22.38 -10.07 1.94
C GLN A 69 21.63 -9.10 1.00
N TYR A 70 21.53 -7.81 1.36
CA TYR A 70 20.92 -6.77 0.52
C TYR A 70 21.95 -5.79 -0.02
N ALA A 71 23.26 -6.06 0.11
CA ALA A 71 24.32 -5.14 -0.30
C ALA A 71 24.27 -4.81 -1.81
N SER A 72 23.97 -5.80 -2.66
CA SER A 72 23.87 -5.61 -4.13
C SER A 72 22.72 -4.69 -4.53
N LYS A 73 21.53 -4.88 -3.95
CA LYS A 73 20.36 -4.00 -4.14
C LYS A 73 20.54 -2.66 -3.42
N GLY A 74 21.34 -2.65 -2.35
CA GLY A 74 21.66 -1.49 -1.55
C GLY A 74 20.50 -0.94 -0.71
N ILE A 75 19.36 -1.63 -0.62
CA ILE A 75 18.18 -1.25 0.16
C ILE A 75 17.32 -2.49 0.48
N LEU A 76 16.60 -2.45 1.60
CA LEU A 76 15.62 -3.49 1.95
C LEU A 76 14.31 -3.34 1.15
N PRO A 77 13.58 -4.45 0.89
CA PRO A 77 12.17 -4.41 0.53
C PRO A 77 11.34 -3.56 1.49
N ALA A 78 10.37 -2.80 0.97
CA ALA A 78 9.50 -1.93 1.78
C ALA A 78 8.77 -2.70 2.91
N ALA A 79 8.33 -3.93 2.62
CA ALA A 79 7.63 -4.79 3.58
C ALA A 79 8.43 -5.04 4.88
N MET A 80 9.76 -4.89 4.84
CA MET A 80 10.63 -5.12 6.00
C MET A 80 10.80 -3.92 6.93
N PHE A 81 10.40 -2.72 6.52
CA PHE A 81 10.58 -1.52 7.36
C PHE A 81 9.37 -0.60 7.41
N ILE A 82 8.34 -0.84 6.59
CA ILE A 82 7.25 0.12 6.47
C ILE A 82 6.43 0.27 7.76
N ASP A 83 6.22 -0.82 8.50
CA ASP A 83 5.53 -0.77 9.78
C ASP A 83 6.27 0.13 10.79
N GLY A 84 7.59 -0.03 10.89
CA GLY A 84 8.43 0.82 11.73
C GLY A 84 8.43 2.28 11.28
N LEU A 85 8.48 2.54 9.96
CA LEU A 85 8.39 3.90 9.42
C LEU A 85 7.06 4.55 9.80
N MET A 86 5.94 3.88 9.56
CA MET A 86 4.62 4.43 9.82
C MET A 86 4.35 4.63 11.32
N LYS A 87 4.86 3.73 12.18
CA LYS A 87 4.86 3.93 13.64
C LYS A 87 5.69 5.15 14.06
N SER A 88 6.87 5.35 13.48
CA SER A 88 7.71 6.52 13.78
C SER A 88 7.10 7.85 13.36
N LEU A 89 6.20 7.81 12.36
CA LEU A 89 5.43 8.96 11.90
C LEU A 89 4.10 9.14 12.65
N ASP A 90 3.80 8.24 13.60
CA ASP A 90 2.51 8.12 14.30
C ASP A 90 1.30 8.09 13.34
N ARG A 91 1.39 7.19 12.35
CA ARG A 91 0.39 7.07 11.29
C ARG A 91 -0.12 5.66 11.13
N LYS A 92 -1.44 5.53 11.22
CA LYS A 92 -2.14 4.33 10.77
C LYS A 92 -2.05 4.23 9.24
N TYR A 93 -1.90 3.00 8.77
CA TYR A 93 -1.71 2.70 7.36
C TYR A 93 -2.14 1.26 7.04
N TYR A 94 -2.29 0.99 5.75
CA TYR A 94 -2.25 -0.37 5.23
C TYR A 94 -1.60 -0.39 3.85
N VAL A 95 -1.01 -1.53 3.48
CA VAL A 95 -0.50 -1.80 2.14
C VAL A 95 -1.67 -2.13 1.23
N ALA A 96 -1.71 -1.54 0.04
CA ALA A 96 -2.87 -1.56 -0.85
C ALA A 96 -2.49 -1.93 -2.29
N LEU A 97 -3.50 -1.97 -3.17
CA LEU A 97 -3.35 -2.18 -4.61
C LEU A 97 -2.59 -3.48 -4.95
N LEU A 98 -1.75 -3.45 -6.00
CA LEU A 98 -1.02 -4.62 -6.49
C LEU A 98 -0.14 -5.26 -5.42
N ASN A 99 0.34 -4.49 -4.42
CA ASN A 99 1.16 -5.04 -3.34
C ASN A 99 0.34 -5.88 -2.37
N ALA A 100 -0.89 -5.45 -2.05
CA ALA A 100 -1.81 -6.26 -1.25
C ALA A 100 -2.28 -7.49 -2.05
N ALA A 101 -2.64 -7.30 -3.31
CA ALA A 101 -3.05 -8.39 -4.20
C ALA A 101 -1.99 -9.51 -4.29
N ALA A 102 -0.72 -9.14 -4.50
CA ALA A 102 0.39 -10.09 -4.50
C ALA A 102 0.55 -10.84 -3.18
N LEU A 103 0.29 -10.20 -2.03
CA LEU A 103 0.37 -10.85 -0.71
C LEU A 103 -0.78 -11.84 -0.45
N HIS A 104 -1.89 -11.68 -1.17
CA HIS A 104 -3.02 -12.60 -1.26
C HIS A 104 -2.83 -13.70 -2.31
N GLY A 105 -1.71 -13.71 -3.03
CA GLY A 105 -1.44 -14.67 -4.11
C GLY A 105 -2.04 -14.30 -5.47
N ALA A 106 -2.73 -13.17 -5.55
CA ALA A 106 -3.40 -12.68 -6.75
C ALA A 106 -2.52 -11.69 -7.52
N SER A 107 -1.41 -12.20 -8.07
CA SER A 107 -0.55 -11.39 -8.93
C SER A 107 0.36 -12.26 -9.80
N HIS A 108 0.20 -12.16 -11.12
CA HIS A 108 1.10 -12.81 -12.09
C HIS A 108 2.48 -12.14 -12.20
N GLN A 109 2.63 -10.91 -11.71
CA GLN A 109 3.88 -10.14 -11.83
C GLN A 109 4.22 -9.42 -10.53
N GLN A 110 5.51 -9.39 -10.18
CA GLN A 110 5.95 -8.63 -9.03
C GLN A 110 5.67 -7.13 -9.20
N PRO A 111 4.95 -6.49 -8.26
CA PRO A 111 4.71 -5.05 -8.32
C PRO A 111 6.02 -4.26 -8.27
N GLN A 112 6.23 -3.39 -9.26
CA GLN A 112 7.43 -2.54 -9.37
C GLN A 112 7.41 -1.35 -8.40
N GLU A 113 6.21 -0.90 -8.00
CA GLU A 113 6.01 0.18 -7.04
C GLU A 113 5.30 -0.37 -5.79
N TYR A 114 5.54 0.27 -4.65
CA TYR A 114 4.92 -0.07 -3.39
C TYR A 114 3.85 0.96 -3.02
N PHE A 115 2.61 0.53 -2.79
CA PHE A 115 1.48 1.41 -2.50
C PHE A 115 0.99 1.25 -1.07
N ILE A 116 0.80 2.38 -0.42
CA ILE A 116 0.33 2.47 0.96
C ILE A 116 -0.79 3.49 1.02
N VAL A 117 -1.87 3.16 1.71
CA VAL A 117 -2.91 4.12 2.07
C VAL A 117 -2.69 4.56 3.52
N THR A 118 -2.75 5.86 3.77
CA THR A 118 -2.54 6.49 5.08
C THR A 118 -3.42 7.73 5.22
N SER A 119 -3.60 8.22 6.44
CA SER A 119 -4.29 9.51 6.68
C SER A 119 -3.49 10.73 6.19
N TYR A 120 -4.18 11.87 6.03
CA TYR A 120 -3.55 13.18 5.85
C TYR A 120 -2.72 13.62 7.09
N PRO A 121 -1.78 14.59 6.95
CA PRO A 121 -1.36 15.29 5.72
C PRO A 121 -0.65 14.42 4.69
N VAL A 122 -0.52 14.90 3.45
CA VAL A 122 0.07 14.13 2.34
C VAL A 122 1.55 13.82 2.59
N LEU A 123 1.95 12.58 2.36
CA LEU A 123 3.37 12.17 2.33
C LEU A 123 3.89 12.18 0.90
N ARG A 124 5.12 12.68 0.72
CA ARG A 124 5.80 12.65 -0.59
C ARG A 124 6.24 11.22 -0.89
N THR A 125 6.15 10.82 -2.16
CA THR A 125 6.68 9.54 -2.64
C THR A 125 8.13 9.37 -2.22
N THR A 126 8.46 8.22 -1.64
CA THR A 126 9.84 7.83 -1.39
C THR A 126 10.39 7.23 -2.67
N ASN A 127 11.51 7.76 -3.16
CA ASN A 127 12.26 7.15 -4.27
C ASN A 127 13.74 7.05 -3.87
N ARG A 128 14.20 5.84 -3.61
CA ARG A 128 15.57 5.56 -3.15
C ARG A 128 16.06 4.23 -3.70
N LYS A 129 17.20 4.24 -4.39
CA LYS A 129 17.86 3.03 -4.91
C LYS A 129 16.89 2.07 -5.65
N GLY A 130 16.08 2.60 -6.55
CA GLY A 130 15.08 1.84 -7.31
C GLY A 130 13.81 1.49 -6.55
N LEU A 131 13.78 1.61 -5.21
CA LEU A 131 12.55 1.46 -4.43
C LEU A 131 11.70 2.72 -4.54
N LYS A 132 10.47 2.55 -5.03
CA LYS A 132 9.45 3.60 -5.09
C LYS A 132 8.27 3.25 -4.20
N ILE A 133 8.01 4.08 -3.19
CA ILE A 133 6.87 3.95 -2.27
C ILE A 133 5.93 5.14 -2.49
N ASN A 134 4.71 4.86 -2.91
CA ASN A 134 3.65 5.83 -3.10
C ASN A 134 2.68 5.82 -1.93
N TYR A 135 2.42 7.00 -1.37
CA TYR A 135 1.48 7.19 -0.29
C TYR A 135 0.19 7.80 -0.83
N ILE A 136 -0.91 7.08 -0.69
CA ILE A 136 -2.26 7.51 -1.03
C ILE A 136 -2.89 8.05 0.25
N SER A 137 -3.22 9.34 0.25
CA SER A 137 -3.79 9.98 1.43
C SER A 137 -5.32 9.90 1.41
N THR A 138 -5.90 9.43 2.50
CA THR A 138 -7.36 9.41 2.72
C THR A 138 -7.73 10.23 3.96
N ARG A 139 -8.95 10.78 3.97
CA ARG A 139 -9.49 11.50 5.14
C ARG A 139 -9.93 10.55 6.24
N GLN A 140 -10.42 9.37 5.85
CA GLN A 140 -10.90 8.35 6.76
C GLN A 140 -10.27 7.03 6.37
N LEU A 141 -9.65 6.37 7.34
CA LEU A 141 -9.17 5.00 7.16
C LEU A 141 -10.34 4.02 7.28
N PRO A 142 -10.24 2.86 6.61
CA PRO A 142 -11.26 1.84 6.70
C PRO A 142 -11.39 1.33 8.13
N HIS A 143 -12.54 0.72 8.44
CA HIS A 143 -12.72 -0.01 9.68
C HIS A 143 -11.69 -1.15 9.77
N ASP A 144 -11.20 -1.46 10.98
CA ASP A 144 -10.09 -2.40 11.16
C ASP A 144 -10.38 -3.80 10.58
N THR A 145 -11.66 -4.19 10.48
CA THR A 145 -12.12 -5.45 9.85
C THR A 145 -11.82 -5.57 8.35
N LEU A 146 -11.49 -4.46 7.68
CA LEU A 146 -11.12 -4.44 6.26
C LEU A 146 -9.62 -4.58 6.04
N THR A 147 -8.85 -4.62 7.13
CA THR A 147 -7.40 -4.78 7.11
C THR A 147 -7.01 -6.04 7.87
N GLU A 148 -5.90 -6.65 7.48
CA GLU A 148 -5.36 -7.83 8.12
C GLU A 148 -3.85 -7.74 8.29
N LYS A 149 -3.32 -8.49 9.25
CA LYS A 149 -1.87 -8.56 9.50
C LYS A 149 -1.24 -9.64 8.64
N ARG A 150 -0.26 -9.26 7.84
CA ARG A 150 0.57 -10.19 7.06
C ARG A 150 1.95 -10.29 7.68
N LYS A 151 2.43 -11.51 7.91
CA LYS A 151 3.77 -11.78 8.42
C LYS A 151 4.82 -11.39 7.37
N THR A 152 5.90 -10.76 7.81
CA THR A 152 7.08 -10.42 7.03
C THR A 152 8.34 -10.93 7.74
N GLU A 153 9.49 -10.80 7.09
CA GLU A 153 10.79 -11.19 7.67
C GLU A 153 11.13 -10.43 8.97
N THR A 154 10.59 -9.22 9.14
CA THR A 154 10.89 -8.33 10.27
C THR A 154 9.70 -8.10 11.20
N GLY A 155 8.61 -8.86 11.04
CA GLY A 155 7.43 -8.76 11.90
C GLY A 155 6.13 -8.90 11.13
N TYR A 156 5.26 -7.89 11.26
CA TYR A 156 3.96 -7.85 10.60
C TYR A 156 3.74 -6.50 9.95
N ILE A 157 3.01 -6.50 8.85
CA ILE A 157 2.48 -5.30 8.19
C ILE A 157 0.95 -5.40 8.14
N ASN A 158 0.27 -4.26 8.14
CA ASN A 158 -1.17 -4.22 7.86
C ASN A 158 -1.37 -4.13 6.35
N ILE A 159 -2.24 -4.97 5.80
CA ILE A 159 -2.64 -4.98 4.39
C ILE A 159 -4.15 -4.89 4.28
N SER A 160 -4.67 -4.38 3.17
CA SER A 160 -6.10 -4.49 2.87
C SER A 160 -6.48 -5.95 2.67
N ASN A 161 -7.65 -6.37 3.18
CA ASN A 161 -8.20 -7.69 2.87
C ASN A 161 -8.54 -7.80 1.37
N PRO A 162 -8.87 -8.98 0.83
CA PRO A 162 -9.11 -9.16 -0.60
C PRO A 162 -10.20 -8.23 -1.16
N LEU A 163 -11.29 -8.01 -0.41
CA LEU A 163 -12.39 -7.13 -0.84
C LEU A 163 -11.98 -5.65 -0.89
N LEU A 164 -11.31 -5.15 0.16
CA LEU A 164 -10.79 -3.78 0.18
C LEU A 164 -9.72 -3.60 -0.91
N THR A 165 -8.89 -4.62 -1.16
CA THR A 165 -7.93 -4.62 -2.27
C THR A 165 -8.65 -4.44 -3.61
N ALA A 166 -9.71 -5.19 -3.88
CA ALA A 166 -10.49 -5.04 -5.11
C ALA A 166 -11.10 -3.62 -5.23
N ILE A 167 -11.65 -3.07 -4.14
CA ILE A 167 -12.17 -1.70 -4.11
C ILE A 167 -11.07 -0.67 -4.40
N ASP A 168 -9.88 -0.83 -3.82
CA ASP A 168 -8.76 0.07 -4.04
C ASP A 168 -8.25 0.00 -5.48
N LEU A 169 -8.17 -1.19 -6.09
CA LEU A 169 -7.74 -1.38 -7.48
C LEU A 169 -8.65 -0.60 -8.44
N ILE A 170 -9.96 -0.59 -8.19
CA ILE A 170 -10.93 0.21 -8.95
C ILE A 170 -10.79 1.71 -8.63
N SER A 171 -10.69 2.06 -7.36
CA SER A 171 -10.64 3.46 -6.90
C SER A 171 -9.39 4.18 -7.41
N TYR A 172 -8.30 3.44 -7.60
CA TYR A 172 -7.00 3.96 -7.98
C TYR A 172 -6.46 3.31 -9.26
N GLU A 173 -7.34 2.89 -10.17
CA GLU A 173 -7.01 2.20 -11.43
C GLU A 173 -5.88 2.89 -12.23
N LYS A 174 -5.87 4.23 -12.24
CA LYS A 174 -4.85 5.02 -12.96
C LYS A 174 -3.43 4.83 -12.41
N LYS A 175 -3.29 4.41 -11.15
CA LYS A 175 -1.98 4.17 -10.52
C LYS A 175 -1.42 2.80 -10.86
N ILE A 176 -2.25 1.88 -11.35
CA ILE A 176 -1.86 0.49 -11.63
C ILE A 176 -1.85 0.18 -13.13
N GLY A 177 -2.36 1.08 -13.98
CA GLY A 177 -2.32 0.92 -15.43
C GLY A 177 -3.69 0.77 -16.10
N GLY A 178 -4.79 1.06 -15.39
CA GLY A 178 -6.13 1.04 -15.97
C GLY A 178 -7.05 -0.03 -15.40
N LEU A 179 -8.31 0.01 -15.84
CA LEU A 179 -9.35 -0.95 -15.45
C LEU A 179 -9.09 -2.37 -15.96
N ASN A 180 -8.46 -2.57 -17.12
CA ASN A 180 -8.15 -3.91 -17.63
C ASN A 180 -7.23 -4.65 -16.65
N ARG A 181 -6.11 -4.03 -16.28
CA ARG A 181 -5.21 -4.60 -15.26
C ARG A 181 -5.88 -4.77 -13.90
N ALA A 182 -6.77 -3.84 -13.53
CA ALA A 182 -7.55 -3.98 -12.31
C ALA A 182 -8.43 -5.25 -12.38
N ALA A 183 -9.14 -5.46 -13.49
CA ALA A 183 -10.03 -6.60 -13.69
C ALA A 183 -9.28 -7.93 -13.69
N THR A 184 -8.13 -8.04 -14.37
CA THR A 184 -7.28 -9.25 -14.35
C THR A 184 -6.89 -9.61 -12.92
N VAL A 185 -6.40 -8.64 -12.14
CA VAL A 185 -5.99 -8.87 -10.75
C VAL A 185 -7.19 -9.16 -9.83
N ILE A 186 -8.34 -8.54 -10.09
CA ILE A 186 -9.58 -8.82 -9.35
C ILE A 186 -10.05 -10.24 -9.62
N ASN A 187 -9.92 -10.75 -10.85
CA ASN A 187 -10.28 -12.13 -11.20
C ASN A 187 -9.59 -13.12 -10.25
N ASP A 188 -8.26 -13.03 -10.12
CA ASP A 188 -7.45 -13.85 -9.22
C ASP A 188 -7.80 -13.64 -7.74
N LEU A 189 -8.15 -12.41 -7.35
CA LEU A 189 -8.54 -12.07 -5.98
C LEU A 189 -9.88 -12.68 -5.56
N THR A 190 -10.79 -12.92 -6.51
CA THR A 190 -12.20 -13.20 -6.20
C THR A 190 -12.38 -14.44 -5.33
N ASP A 191 -11.54 -15.46 -5.50
CA ASP A 191 -11.61 -16.70 -4.74
C ASP A 191 -11.19 -16.50 -3.26
N ALA A 192 -10.43 -15.45 -2.96
CA ALA A 192 -10.07 -15.07 -1.59
C ALA A 192 -11.09 -14.13 -0.93
N ILE A 193 -12.04 -13.56 -1.69
CA ILE A 193 -13.05 -12.64 -1.15
C ILE A 193 -14.08 -13.42 -0.34
N LYS A 194 -14.15 -13.13 0.97
CA LYS A 194 -15.16 -13.71 1.85
C LYS A 194 -16.46 -12.93 1.72
N ARG A 195 -17.57 -13.65 1.50
CA ARG A 195 -18.91 -13.06 1.41
C ARG A 195 -19.28 -12.17 2.61
N ASN A 196 -18.82 -12.52 3.81
CA ASN A 196 -19.09 -11.78 5.05
C ASN A 196 -18.35 -10.43 5.11
N ASP A 197 -17.28 -10.25 4.34
CA ASP A 197 -16.58 -8.97 4.24
C ASP A 197 -17.42 -7.95 3.46
N ILE A 198 -18.36 -8.39 2.63
CA ILE A 198 -19.36 -7.54 1.98
C ILE A 198 -20.46 -7.21 2.99
N ASN A 199 -20.20 -6.18 3.78
CA ASN A 199 -21.06 -5.68 4.85
C ASN A 199 -21.12 -4.14 4.83
N GLU A 200 -21.97 -3.57 5.70
CA GLU A 200 -22.24 -2.13 5.75
C GLU A 200 -20.98 -1.28 6.01
N ALA A 201 -20.02 -1.78 6.81
CA ALA A 201 -18.78 -1.04 7.08
C ALA A 201 -17.95 -0.86 5.79
N THR A 202 -17.87 -1.90 4.97
CA THR A 202 -17.21 -1.86 3.65
C THR A 202 -17.91 -0.89 2.70
N ILE A 203 -19.24 -0.95 2.65
CA ILE A 203 -20.02 -0.08 1.78
C ILE A 203 -19.87 1.39 2.18
N LYS A 204 -19.85 1.70 3.48
CA LYS A 204 -19.66 3.08 3.98
C LYS A 204 -18.28 3.65 3.67
N TYR A 205 -17.25 2.79 3.62
CA TYR A 205 -15.90 3.22 3.27
C TYR A 205 -15.73 3.45 1.76
N ALA A 206 -16.30 2.57 0.93
CA ALA A 206 -16.17 2.63 -0.51
C ALA A 206 -16.97 3.79 -1.12
N THR A 207 -16.46 4.37 -2.21
CA THR A 207 -17.24 5.35 -2.97
C THR A 207 -18.31 4.64 -3.81
N ALA A 208 -19.44 5.31 -4.05
CA ALA A 208 -20.50 4.78 -4.91
C ALA A 208 -19.98 4.39 -6.31
N SER A 209 -19.08 5.18 -6.89
CA SER A 209 -18.50 4.88 -8.19
C SER A 209 -17.58 3.65 -8.18
N SER A 210 -16.82 3.44 -7.11
CA SER A 210 -16.01 2.22 -6.94
C SER A 210 -16.91 0.99 -6.80
N LEU A 211 -17.99 1.08 -6.03
CA LEU A 211 -18.96 -0.01 -5.88
C LEU A 211 -19.66 -0.34 -7.21
N GLN A 212 -20.07 0.68 -7.97
CA GLN A 212 -20.71 0.50 -9.28
C GLN A 212 -19.78 -0.23 -10.25
N ARG A 213 -18.53 0.23 -10.39
CA ARG A 213 -17.56 -0.37 -11.31
C ARG A 213 -17.12 -1.76 -10.87
N LEU A 214 -16.87 -1.97 -9.58
CA LEU A 214 -16.52 -3.29 -9.05
C LEU A 214 -17.67 -4.28 -9.27
N GLY A 215 -18.90 -3.88 -8.97
CA GLY A 215 -20.08 -4.69 -9.17
C GLY A 215 -20.28 -5.12 -10.63
N PHE A 216 -20.16 -4.17 -11.55
CA PHE A 216 -20.22 -4.46 -12.98
C PHE A 216 -19.10 -5.40 -13.44
N ILE A 217 -17.86 -5.20 -12.99
CA ILE A 217 -16.75 -6.10 -13.33
C ILE A 217 -17.01 -7.50 -12.80
N LEU A 218 -17.44 -7.63 -11.54
CA LEU A 218 -17.76 -8.93 -10.95
C LEU A 218 -18.88 -9.65 -11.71
N GLU A 219 -19.93 -8.93 -12.13
CA GLU A 219 -21.12 -9.54 -12.75
C GLU A 219 -20.94 -9.81 -14.24
N GLU A 220 -20.50 -8.82 -15.00
CA GLU A 220 -20.55 -8.83 -16.47
C GLU A 220 -19.23 -9.29 -17.09
N ILE A 221 -18.10 -9.11 -16.39
CA ILE A 221 -16.77 -9.43 -16.92
C ILE A 221 -16.23 -10.75 -16.34
N LEU A 222 -16.41 -10.96 -15.03
CA LEU A 222 -15.79 -12.08 -14.31
C LEU A 222 -16.77 -13.23 -13.99
N ASP A 223 -18.06 -13.08 -14.32
CA ASP A 223 -19.14 -14.03 -14.00
C ASP A 223 -19.26 -14.43 -12.51
N LYS A 224 -18.79 -13.57 -11.60
CA LYS A 224 -18.88 -13.74 -10.14
C LYS A 224 -20.20 -13.17 -9.60
N LYS A 225 -21.32 -13.64 -10.17
CA LYS A 225 -22.68 -13.13 -9.92
C LYS A 225 -23.08 -13.12 -8.44
N GLU A 226 -22.68 -14.11 -7.65
CA GLU A 226 -23.02 -14.16 -6.22
C GLU A 226 -22.37 -13.01 -5.41
N LEU A 227 -21.10 -12.69 -5.71
CA LEU A 227 -20.39 -11.59 -5.07
C LEU A 227 -21.00 -10.25 -5.51
N ALA A 228 -21.28 -10.11 -6.80
CA ALA A 228 -21.92 -8.91 -7.36
C ALA A 228 -23.30 -8.67 -6.74
N GLU A 229 -24.13 -9.70 -6.63
CA GLU A 229 -25.47 -9.60 -6.06
C GLU A 229 -25.43 -9.24 -4.58
N ARG A 230 -24.50 -9.84 -3.82
CA ARG A 230 -24.28 -9.46 -2.43
C ARG A 230 -23.85 -8.00 -2.30
N LEU A 231 -22.90 -7.55 -3.14
CA LEU A 231 -22.43 -6.16 -3.16
C LEU A 231 -23.57 -5.19 -3.47
N PHE A 232 -24.41 -5.52 -4.45
CA PHE A 232 -25.57 -4.73 -4.84
C PHE A 232 -26.59 -4.62 -3.70
N SER A 233 -27.01 -5.78 -3.16
CA SER A 233 -27.97 -5.87 -2.08
C SER A 233 -27.55 -5.10 -0.82
N VAL A 234 -26.30 -5.25 -0.38
CA VAL A 234 -25.79 -4.53 0.79
C VAL A 234 -25.66 -3.04 0.49
N SER A 235 -25.23 -2.65 -0.72
CA SER A 235 -25.18 -1.24 -1.13
C SER A 235 -26.54 -0.56 -1.05
N LYS A 236 -27.60 -1.22 -1.53
CA LYS A 236 -28.97 -0.70 -1.44
C LYS A 236 -29.46 -0.62 0.00
N LYS A 237 -29.23 -1.67 0.81
CA LYS A 237 -29.60 -1.68 2.23
C LYS A 237 -28.91 -0.57 3.03
N SER A 238 -27.65 -0.26 2.70
CA SER A 238 -26.90 0.84 3.32
C SER A 238 -27.24 2.23 2.77
N GLY A 239 -28.25 2.34 1.89
CA GLY A 239 -28.74 3.62 1.36
C GLY A 239 -27.88 4.25 0.27
N VAL A 240 -26.96 3.49 -0.36
CA VAL A 240 -26.11 4.04 -1.42
C VAL A 240 -26.93 4.32 -2.67
N LYS A 241 -26.87 5.57 -3.12
CA LYS A 241 -27.48 6.02 -4.38
C LYS A 241 -26.48 5.87 -5.52
N PHE A 242 -26.83 5.05 -6.50
CA PHE A 242 -26.06 4.89 -7.75
C PHE A 242 -26.59 5.86 -8.79
N TYR A 243 -25.68 6.67 -9.33
CA TYR A 243 -25.96 7.61 -10.41
C TYR A 243 -25.31 7.12 -11.69
N LEU A 244 -25.88 7.50 -12.84
CA LEU A 244 -25.32 7.11 -14.12
C LEU A 244 -23.92 7.75 -14.31
N ILE A 245 -22.88 6.92 -14.35
CA ILE A 245 -21.48 7.35 -14.54
C ILE A 245 -20.82 6.53 -15.65
N PRO A 246 -19.75 7.05 -16.30
CA PRO A 246 -18.97 6.24 -17.23
C PRO A 246 -18.15 5.16 -16.51
N LEU A 247 -18.08 3.98 -17.14
CA LEU A 247 -17.19 2.89 -16.72
C LEU A 247 -15.74 3.37 -16.68
N LYS A 248 -15.24 3.93 -17.79
CA LYS A 248 -13.95 4.62 -17.87
C LYS A 248 -14.13 6.13 -17.75
N ALA A 249 -13.70 6.71 -16.63
CA ALA A 249 -13.89 8.12 -16.33
C ALA A 249 -13.26 9.09 -17.35
N SER A 250 -12.14 8.71 -17.98
CA SER A 250 -11.41 9.54 -18.95
C SER A 250 -11.77 9.27 -20.41
N GLY A 251 -12.67 8.32 -20.70
CA GLY A 251 -13.09 8.02 -22.07
C GLY A 251 -14.23 8.91 -22.55
N GLU A 252 -14.48 8.89 -23.85
CA GLU A 252 -15.68 9.50 -24.42
C GLU A 252 -16.94 8.88 -23.80
N LYS A 253 -17.98 9.68 -23.59
CA LYS A 253 -19.22 9.19 -22.97
C LYS A 253 -20.06 8.52 -24.03
N ASN A 254 -20.12 7.19 -24.01
CA ASN A 254 -21.06 6.44 -24.83
C ASN A 254 -22.40 6.25 -24.09
N LYS A 255 -23.41 7.02 -24.48
CA LYS A 255 -24.75 6.93 -23.85
C LYS A 255 -25.60 5.77 -24.39
N ASN A 256 -25.13 5.03 -25.39
CA ASN A 256 -25.92 4.02 -26.08
C ASN A 256 -25.86 2.64 -25.42
N LEU A 257 -24.76 2.33 -24.70
CA LEU A 257 -24.66 1.13 -23.88
C LEU A 257 -24.73 1.50 -22.40
N ILE A 258 -25.86 1.23 -21.78
CA ILE A 258 -26.09 1.47 -20.35
C ILE A 258 -26.35 0.15 -19.64
N ASN A 259 -25.57 -0.15 -18.61
CA ASN A 259 -25.92 -1.18 -17.64
C ASN A 259 -26.85 -0.57 -16.58
N ASP A 260 -28.09 -1.05 -16.54
CA ASP A 260 -29.14 -0.44 -15.72
C ASP A 260 -29.00 -0.72 -14.22
N LYS A 261 -28.52 -1.92 -13.86
CA LYS A 261 -28.35 -2.34 -12.47
C LYS A 261 -27.29 -1.48 -11.78
N TRP A 262 -26.10 -1.41 -12.36
CA TRP A 262 -24.98 -0.65 -11.81
C TRP A 262 -24.96 0.81 -12.24
N LYS A 263 -25.90 1.26 -13.09
CA LYS A 263 -25.99 2.62 -13.62
C LYS A 263 -24.66 3.07 -14.22
N LEU A 264 -24.18 2.31 -15.20
CA LEU A 264 -22.92 2.58 -15.90
C LEU A 264 -23.14 2.79 -17.39
N MET A 265 -22.50 3.83 -17.94
CA MET A 265 -22.27 3.96 -19.38
C MET A 265 -21.05 3.10 -19.75
N VAL A 266 -21.25 2.01 -20.48
CA VAL A 266 -20.20 1.07 -20.89
C VAL A 266 -19.45 1.66 -22.08
N ASN A 267 -18.49 2.53 -21.77
CA ASN A 267 -17.74 3.33 -22.73
C ASN A 267 -16.31 2.84 -22.98
N THR A 268 -15.99 1.64 -22.52
CA THR A 268 -14.75 0.92 -22.78
C THR A 268 -15.06 -0.56 -22.71
N GLU A 269 -14.35 -1.35 -23.48
CA GLU A 269 -14.26 -2.79 -23.27
C GLU A 269 -13.22 -3.08 -22.19
N ILE A 270 -13.46 -4.11 -21.39
CA ILE A 270 -12.54 -4.62 -20.37
C ILE A 270 -12.17 -6.03 -20.78
N GLU A 271 -10.91 -6.20 -21.14
CA GLU A 271 -10.32 -7.50 -21.45
C GLU A 271 -9.52 -7.98 -20.24
N ILE A 272 -9.64 -9.26 -19.94
CA ILE A 272 -8.83 -9.98 -18.96
C ILE A 272 -7.91 -10.93 -19.73
N ASP A 273 -6.66 -11.01 -19.27
CA ASP A 273 -5.64 -11.91 -19.82
C ASP A 273 -5.79 -13.33 -19.26
#